data_AF-A0A948FLV3-F1
#
_entry.id   AF-A0A948FLV3-F1
#
_cell.length_a   1.000
_cell.length_b   1.000
_cell.length_c   1.000
_cell.angle_alpha   90.00
_cell.angle_beta   90.00
_cell.angle_gamma   90.00
#
_symmetry.space_group_name_H-M   'P 1'
#
loop_
_entity.id
_entity.type
_entity.pdbx_description
1 polymer ?
#
loop_
_entity_poly.entity_id
_entity_poly.type
_entity_poly.pdbx_seq_one_letter_code
_entity_poly.pdbx_strand_id
1 'polypeptide(L)'
;MSIKRKNVAEEINIPAGIPIVDAKNAEMISDEEILKVAFRCEESGRPYKILKQELDFYKLMKLPIPVFHYDVRYKKRLQQKPTRELHLRKCDKCTTEMVSVYPQDSDFKVYCEVCYNKEIY
;
A
#
# COMPACT_ATOMS: atom_id res chain seq x y z
N MET A 1 -6.68 19.44 19.81
CA MET A 1 -8.05 19.02 19.39
C MET A 1 -7.93 17.72 18.60
N SER A 2 -8.20 16.56 19.23
CA SER A 2 -8.17 15.27 18.53
C SER A 2 -9.33 15.20 17.54
N ILE A 3 -9.02 15.30 16.26
CA ILE A 3 -9.97 15.01 15.18
C ILE A 3 -10.21 13.50 15.24
N LYS A 4 -11.29 13.10 15.92
CA LYS A 4 -11.79 11.73 15.84
C LYS A 4 -12.15 11.48 14.38
N ARG A 5 -11.30 10.75 13.65
CA ARG A 5 -11.64 10.24 12.33
C ARG A 5 -12.87 9.36 12.53
N LYS A 6 -14.04 9.85 12.10
CA LYS A 6 -15.24 9.03 12.06
C LYS A 6 -14.85 7.77 11.29
N ASN A 7 -15.05 6.59 11.90
CA ASN A 7 -15.03 5.33 11.17
C ASN A 7 -16.26 5.35 10.27
N VAL A 8 -16.17 6.06 9.15
CA VAL A 8 -17.25 6.13 8.20
C VAL A 8 -17.17 4.86 7.37
N ALA A 9 -17.78 3.80 7.90
CA ALA A 9 -18.44 2.81 7.06
C ALA A 9 -19.58 3.53 6.35
N GLU A 10 -19.23 4.42 5.42
CA GLU A 10 -20.17 5.13 4.56
C GLU A 10 -20.88 4.04 3.76
N GLU A 11 -22.20 4.00 3.90
CA GLU A 11 -23.06 3.14 3.10
C GLU A 11 -22.76 3.43 1.63
N ILE A 12 -22.13 2.46 0.98
CA ILE A 12 -21.78 2.58 -0.42
C ILE A 12 -23.08 2.37 -1.17
N ASN A 13 -23.53 3.37 -1.91
CA ASN A 13 -24.62 3.22 -2.86
C ASN A 13 -24.15 2.27 -3.98
N ILE A 14 -24.38 0.97 -3.79
CA ILE A 14 -24.12 -0.05 -4.81
C ILE A 14 -25.31 -0.01 -5.77
N PRO A 15 -25.14 0.41 -7.04
CA PRO A 15 -26.22 0.29 -8.01
C PRO A 15 -26.56 -1.20 -8.17
N ALA A 16 -27.80 -1.56 -7.86
CA ALA A 16 -28.28 -2.93 -7.90
C ALA A 16 -28.19 -3.47 -9.33
N GLY A 17 -27.39 -4.52 -9.55
CA GLY A 17 -27.36 -5.25 -10.83
C GLY A 17 -25.97 -5.65 -11.37
N ILE A 18 -24.87 -5.32 -10.68
CA ILE A 18 -23.52 -5.70 -11.15
C ILE A 18 -23.08 -7.02 -10.50
N PRO A 19 -22.61 -8.03 -11.26
CA PRO A 19 -22.06 -9.26 -10.69
C PRO A 19 -20.80 -8.95 -9.89
N ILE A 20 -20.75 -9.45 -8.65
CA ILE A 20 -19.62 -9.30 -7.74
C ILE A 20 -18.80 -10.59 -7.77
N VAL A 21 -17.51 -10.50 -8.09
CA VAL A 21 -16.58 -11.63 -8.12
C VAL A 21 -15.44 -11.39 -7.14
N ASP A 22 -14.92 -12.46 -6.54
CA ASP A 22 -13.76 -12.38 -5.65
C ASP A 22 -12.48 -12.08 -6.44
N ALA A 23 -11.68 -11.14 -5.94
CA ALA A 23 -10.51 -10.63 -6.66
C ALA A 23 -9.37 -11.66 -6.85
N LYS A 24 -9.40 -12.79 -6.14
CA LYS A 24 -8.43 -13.89 -6.28
C LYS A 24 -8.53 -14.65 -7.62
N ASN A 25 -9.69 -14.59 -8.28
CA ASN A 25 -9.91 -15.33 -9.53
C ASN A 25 -9.63 -14.48 -10.79
N ALA A 26 -9.05 -13.28 -10.63
CA ALA A 26 -8.88 -12.31 -11.72
C ALA A 26 -7.93 -12.78 -12.83
N GLU A 27 -7.01 -13.70 -12.56
CA GLU A 27 -6.06 -14.22 -13.55
C GLU A 27 -6.68 -15.24 -14.53
N MET A 28 -7.88 -15.77 -14.22
CA MET A 28 -8.56 -16.78 -15.04
C MET A 28 -9.67 -16.19 -15.93
N ILE A 29 -9.86 -14.87 -15.90
CA ILE A 29 -10.99 -14.18 -16.54
C ILE A 29 -10.51 -13.43 -17.77
N SER A 30 -11.31 -13.46 -18.85
CA SER A 30 -11.00 -12.73 -20.09
C SER A 30 -11.05 -11.21 -19.89
N ASP A 31 -10.29 -10.46 -20.69
CA ASP A 31 -10.16 -9.01 -20.59
C ASP A 31 -11.50 -8.25 -20.66
N GLU A 32 -12.43 -8.76 -21.46
CA GLU A 32 -13.74 -8.16 -21.67
C GLU A 32 -14.71 -8.41 -20.51
N GLU A 33 -14.49 -9.50 -19.77
CA GLU A 33 -15.30 -9.86 -18.60
C GLU A 33 -14.87 -9.06 -17.37
N ILE A 34 -13.57 -8.80 -17.20
CA ILE A 34 -13.02 -7.96 -16.12
C ILE A 34 -13.67 -6.57 -16.10
N LEU A 35 -13.99 -6.02 -17.28
CA LEU A 35 -14.59 -4.69 -17.44
C LEU A 35 -16.09 -4.65 -17.15
N LYS A 36 -16.77 -5.79 -17.07
CA LYS A 36 -18.21 -5.90 -16.80
C LYS A 36 -18.50 -6.26 -15.34
N VAL A 37 -17.52 -6.84 -14.66
CA VAL A 37 -17.61 -7.34 -13.29
C VAL A 37 -17.17 -6.29 -12.27
N ALA A 38 -17.75 -6.34 -11.07
CA ALA A 38 -17.21 -5.66 -9.90
C ALA A 38 -16.44 -6.67 -9.03
N PHE A 39 -15.26 -6.29 -8.57
CA PHE A 39 -14.46 -7.09 -7.66
C PHE A 39 -14.77 -6.75 -6.20
N ARG A 40 -14.83 -7.78 -5.36
CA ARG A 40 -14.98 -7.59 -3.91
C ARG A 40 -13.61 -7.44 -3.26
N CYS A 41 -13.41 -6.36 -2.50
CA CYS A 41 -12.20 -6.19 -1.70
C CYS A 41 -12.23 -7.11 -0.47
N GLU A 42 -11.15 -7.86 -0.23
CA GLU A 42 -11.07 -8.81 0.90
C GLU A 42 -11.11 -8.13 2.28
N GLU A 43 -10.46 -6.96 2.42
CA GLU A 43 -10.32 -6.29 3.72
C GLU A 43 -11.52 -5.43 4.11
N SER A 44 -12.16 -4.78 3.14
CA SER A 44 -13.24 -3.83 3.40
C SER A 44 -14.62 -4.31 2.96
N GLY A 45 -14.68 -5.42 2.20
CA GLY A 45 -15.90 -5.90 1.55
C GLY A 45 -16.47 -4.98 0.47
N ARG A 46 -15.81 -3.85 0.18
CA ARG A 46 -16.30 -2.84 -0.76
C ARG A 46 -16.16 -3.34 -2.20
N PRO A 47 -17.20 -3.22 -3.05
CA PRO A 47 -17.07 -3.51 -4.46
C PRO A 47 -16.29 -2.40 -5.17
N TYR A 48 -15.40 -2.77 -6.08
CA TYR A 48 -14.69 -1.84 -6.95
C TYR A 48 -14.63 -2.38 -8.37
N LYS A 49 -14.54 -1.47 -9.35
CA LYS A 49 -14.47 -1.81 -10.76
C LYS A 49 -13.11 -1.41 -11.31
N ILE A 50 -12.60 -2.20 -12.26
CA ILE A 50 -11.38 -1.89 -12.99
C ILE A 50 -11.76 -1.19 -14.30
N LEU A 51 -11.07 -0.08 -14.59
CA LEU A 51 -11.24 0.66 -15.84
C LEU A 51 -10.34 0.08 -16.94
N LYS A 52 -10.71 0.29 -18.21
CA LYS A 52 -9.89 -0.12 -19.37
C LYS A 52 -8.44 0.35 -19.28
N GLN A 53 -8.27 1.64 -18.94
CA GLN A 53 -6.96 2.26 -18.78
C GLN A 53 -6.10 1.60 -17.69
N GLU A 54 -6.74 1.14 -16.61
CA GLU A 54 -6.03 0.43 -15.54
C GLU A 54 -5.61 -0.96 -16.01
N LEU A 55 -6.51 -1.68 -16.70
CA LEU A 55 -6.22 -3.00 -17.26
C LEU A 55 -5.06 -2.95 -18.26
N ASP A 56 -5.05 -1.97 -19.16
CA ASP A 56 -3.99 -1.76 -20.15
C ASP A 56 -2.65 -1.48 -19.46
N PHE A 57 -2.65 -0.70 -18.37
CA PHE A 57 -1.46 -0.45 -17.55
C PHE A 57 -0.92 -1.73 -16.91
N TYR A 58 -1.78 -2.57 -16.31
CA TYR A 58 -1.34 -3.83 -15.70
C TYR A 58 -0.73 -4.77 -16.73
N LYS A 59 -1.28 -4.84 -17.94
CA LYS A 59 -0.73 -5.66 -19.04
C LYS A 59 0.63 -5.16 -19.52
N LEU A 60 0.73 -3.85 -19.78
CA LEU A 60 1.98 -3.24 -20.25
C LEU A 60 3.12 -3.52 -19.27
N MET A 61 2.82 -3.44 -17.97
CA MET A 61 3.78 -3.65 -16.90
C MET A 61 3.93 -5.12 -16.47
N LYS A 62 3.17 -6.06 -17.07
CA LYS A 62 3.08 -7.48 -16.69
C LYS A 62 2.83 -7.67 -15.19
N LEU A 63 1.91 -6.88 -14.63
CA LEU A 63 1.56 -6.88 -13.22
C LEU A 63 0.24 -7.64 -12.99
N PRO A 64 0.10 -8.33 -11.85
CA PRO A 64 -1.16 -8.95 -11.47
C PRO A 64 -2.22 -7.89 -11.14
N ILE A 65 -3.48 -8.24 -11.34
CA ILE A 65 -4.63 -7.40 -11.03
C ILE A 65 -4.71 -7.21 -9.51
N PRO A 66 -5.03 -5.99 -9.02
CA PRO A 66 -5.11 -5.74 -7.59
C PRO A 66 -6.25 -6.49 -6.91
N VAL A 67 -5.93 -7.14 -5.78
CA VAL A 67 -6.88 -7.81 -4.87
C VAL A 67 -7.64 -6.81 -3.96
N PHE A 68 -7.08 -5.62 -3.78
CA PHE A 68 -7.63 -4.58 -2.92
C PHE A 68 -8.06 -3.35 -3.73
N HIS A 69 -9.14 -2.71 -3.29
CA HIS A 69 -9.53 -1.40 -3.83
C HIS A 69 -8.48 -0.31 -3.53
N TYR A 70 -8.55 0.78 -4.28
CA TYR A 70 -7.57 1.88 -4.23
C TYR A 70 -7.29 2.38 -2.80
N ASP A 71 -8.31 2.67 -1.99
CA ASP A 71 -8.10 3.27 -0.67
C ASP A 71 -7.32 2.35 0.28
N VAL A 72 -7.62 1.05 0.27
CA VAL A 72 -6.87 0.08 1.08
C VAL A 72 -5.43 -0.04 0.60
N ARG A 73 -5.18 -0.08 -0.71
CA ARG A 73 -3.81 -0.08 -1.25
C ARG A 73 -3.06 1.18 -0.85
N TYR A 74 -3.73 2.33 -0.92
CA TYR A 74 -3.18 3.61 -0.52
C TYR A 74 -2.85 3.63 0.97
N LYS A 75 -3.77 3.18 1.83
CA LYS A 75 -3.55 3.08 3.28
C LYS A 75 -2.37 2.15 3.62
N LYS A 76 -2.29 0.97 3.01
CA LYS A 76 -1.16 0.04 3.20
C LYS A 76 0.18 0.68 2.80
N ARG A 77 0.20 1.38 1.66
CA ARG A 77 1.39 2.14 1.23
C ARG A 77 1.78 3.22 2.23
N LEU A 78 0.80 3.92 2.82
CA LEU A 78 1.07 4.92 3.85
C LEU A 78 1.58 4.31 5.16
N GLN A 79 1.11 3.12 5.53
CA GLN A 79 1.57 2.40 6.73
C GLN A 79 3.02 1.91 6.61
N GLN A 80 3.52 1.67 5.40
CA GLN A 80 4.92 1.32 5.16
C GLN A 80 5.87 2.53 5.31
N LYS A 81 5.35 3.76 5.32
CA LYS A 81 6.19 4.93 5.55
C LYS A 81 6.61 4.96 7.03
N PRO A 82 7.89 5.27 7.31
CA PRO A 82 8.33 5.43 8.67
C PRO A 82 7.58 6.60 9.33
N THR A 83 7.52 6.59 10.65
CA THR A 83 6.86 7.64 11.45
C THR A 83 7.51 9.00 11.17
N ARG A 84 6.81 10.10 11.46
CA ARG A 84 7.37 11.46 11.28
C ARG A 84 8.14 11.94 12.52
N GLU A 85 8.59 11.00 13.34
CA GLU A 85 9.30 11.26 14.58
C GLU A 85 10.79 11.07 14.33
N LEU A 86 11.59 12.02 14.80
CA LEU A 86 13.03 11.97 14.67
C LEU A 86 13.61 11.56 16.02
N HIS A 87 14.42 10.51 16.01
CA HIS A 87 15.06 9.96 17.18
C HIS A 87 16.56 10.29 17.15
N LEU A 88 17.08 10.74 18.30
CA LEU A 88 18.51 10.80 18.54
C LEU A 88 19.02 9.37 18.75
N ARG A 89 19.91 8.91 17.87
CA ARG A 89 20.55 7.60 17.97
C ARG A 89 22.04 7.69 17.69
N LYS A 90 22.73 6.58 17.92
CA LYS A 90 24.15 6.42 17.58
C LYS A 90 24.27 5.54 16.34
N CYS A 91 25.28 5.81 15.53
CA CYS A 91 25.64 4.93 14.41
C CYS A 91 26.03 3.54 14.92
N ASP A 92 25.48 2.49 14.30
CA ASP A 92 25.73 1.11 14.75
C ASP A 92 27.19 0.67 14.51
N LYS A 93 27.96 1.41 13.72
CA LYS A 93 29.36 1.12 13.38
C LYS A 93 30.37 2.01 14.10
N CYS A 94 30.17 3.32 14.05
CA CYS A 94 31.13 4.31 14.58
C CYS A 94 30.65 5.06 15.82
N THR A 95 29.46 4.72 16.34
CA THR A 95 28.84 5.28 17.55
C THR A 95 28.65 6.80 17.59
N THR A 96 28.89 7.50 16.48
CA THR A 96 28.63 8.94 16.32
C THR A 96 27.14 9.25 16.49
N GLU A 97 26.84 10.34 17.16
CA GLU A 97 25.47 10.83 17.35
C GLU A 97 24.87 11.32 16.03
N MET A 98 23.64 10.89 15.74
CA MET A 98 22.91 11.26 14.54
C MET A 98 21.40 11.26 14.78
N VAL A 99 20.69 11.95 13.90
CA VAL A 99 19.24 11.99 13.90
C VAL A 99 18.73 11.04 12.82
N SER A 100 17.81 10.16 13.18
CA SER A 100 17.18 9.26 12.20
C SER A 100 15.71 9.05 12.49
N VAL A 101 14.96 8.62 11.48
CA VAL A 101 13.54 8.26 11.61
C VAL A 101 13.35 6.91 12.33
N TYR A 102 14.41 6.10 12.42
CA TYR A 102 14.36 4.80 13.07
C TYR A 102 14.83 4.90 14.53
N PRO A 103 14.06 4.42 15.52
CA PRO A 103 14.47 4.41 16.92
C PRO A 103 15.69 3.48 17.14
N GLN A 104 16.37 3.61 18.29
CA GLN A 104 17.49 2.71 18.63
C GLN A 104 17.06 1.24 18.71
N ASP A 105 15.81 0.97 19.10
CA ASP A 105 15.23 -0.37 19.20
C ASP A 105 14.77 -0.96 17.86
N SER A 106 15.05 -0.29 16.73
CA SER A 106 14.64 -0.80 15.41
C SER A 106 15.50 -2.00 14.98
N ASP A 107 14.89 -2.99 14.33
CA ASP A 107 15.60 -4.12 13.71
C ASP A 107 16.54 -3.72 12.55
N PHE A 108 16.42 -2.47 12.06
CA PHE A 108 17.22 -1.95 10.96
C PHE A 108 18.57 -1.41 11.44
N LYS A 109 19.64 -1.83 10.76
CA LYS A 109 20.98 -1.22 10.93
C LYS A 109 20.99 0.16 10.28
N VAL A 110 21.34 1.19 11.05
CA VAL A 110 21.42 2.57 10.57
C VAL A 110 22.85 3.06 10.74
N TYR A 111 23.42 3.51 9.62
CA TYR A 111 24.75 4.08 9.57
C TYR A 111 24.70 5.58 9.34
N CYS A 112 25.73 6.26 9.81
CA CYS A 112 26.00 7.63 9.39
C CYS A 112 26.41 7.65 7.90
N GLU A 113 26.31 8.82 7.27
CA GLU A 113 26.66 9.02 5.86
C GLU A 113 28.06 8.49 5.52
N VAL A 114 29.05 8.76 6.38
CA VAL A 114 30.44 8.31 6.18
C VAL A 114 30.57 6.79 6.22
N CYS A 115 29.87 6.11 7.14
CA CYS A 115 29.92 4.65 7.23
C CYS A 115 29.11 3.98 6.13
N TYR A 116 27.98 4.56 5.73
CA TYR A 116 27.15 4.09 4.62
C TYR A 116 27.93 4.14 3.30
N ASN A 117 28.59 5.27 3.00
CA ASN A 117 29.36 5.42 1.78
C ASN A 117 30.51 4.42 1.67
N LYS A 118 31.14 4.05 2.79
CA LYS A 118 32.22 3.04 2.84
C LYS A 118 31.73 1.59 2.67
N GLU A 119 30.44 1.32 2.85
CA GLU A 119 29.90 -0.04 2.67
C GLU A 119 29.33 -0.27 1.28
N ILE A 120 28.95 0.80 0.58
CA ILE A 120 28.34 0.74 -0.74
C ILE A 120 29.35 0.98 -1.86
N TYR A 121 30.38 1.78 -1.61
CA TYR A 121 31.49 2.03 -2.53
C TYR A 121 32.77 1.42 -1.99
#